data_AF-A0A947WJG6-F1
#
_entry.id   AF-A0A947WJG6-F1
#
_cell.length_a   1.000
_cell.length_b   1.000
_cell.length_c   1.000
_cell.angle_alpha   90.00
_cell.angle_beta   90.00
_cell.angle_gamma   90.00
#
_symmetry.space_group_name_H-M   'P 1'
#
loop_
_entity.id
_entity.type
_entity.pdbx_description
1 polymer ?
#
loop_
_entity_poly.entity_id
_entity_poly.type
_entity_poly.pdbx_seq_one_letter_code
_entity_poly.pdbx_strand_id
1 'polypeptide(L)'
;IDKHLLGILAGALIITITGVFDDKKDLSPYLRLGLGFLAAGAVVASGIGIGFITNPFNGTIALDSLRISFELFGQPRSILVLADIFALFWIVGLSNITNWAKGFDGQLPGIVVIASITICLLSLRFSADITQWPVVILAAIVSGAYLGFLPFNFFPQKIMPGYGGGALAGFMLAVLTILSTTKVGTGIVVLGVPIIDAIYSIIRRIASGRSPVWGDRGHLHHGLLDKLGWGKRKTAIFYWGVTAILGVLALSLNSQQKFYTIAMLAILIGGILLWLNFLSTFSDQSGQSNRSKT
;
A
#
# COMPACT_ATOMS: atom_id res chain seq x y z
N ILE A 1 -15.87 -9.78 -22.05
CA ILE A 1 -15.13 -9.48 -20.80
C ILE A 1 -15.32 -8.00 -20.53
N ASP A 2 -15.66 -7.64 -19.30
CA ASP A 2 -15.85 -6.24 -18.89
C ASP A 2 -14.56 -5.42 -19.05
N LYS A 3 -14.69 -4.15 -19.46
CA LYS A 3 -13.55 -3.26 -19.72
C LYS A 3 -12.73 -2.99 -18.45
N HIS A 4 -13.39 -2.89 -17.29
CA HIS A 4 -12.72 -2.66 -16.02
C HIS A 4 -11.88 -3.88 -15.64
N LEU A 5 -12.45 -5.08 -15.78
CA LEU A 5 -11.71 -6.33 -15.60
C LEU A 5 -10.51 -6.44 -16.56
N LEU A 6 -10.66 -6.08 -17.84
CA LEU A 6 -9.54 -6.08 -18.80
C LEU A 6 -8.42 -5.12 -18.37
N GLY A 7 -8.76 -3.91 -17.90
CA GLY A 7 -7.77 -2.95 -17.39
C GLY A 7 -7.01 -3.47 -16.17
N ILE A 8 -7.71 -4.12 -15.23
CA ILE A 8 -7.10 -4.75 -14.04
C ILE A 8 -6.18 -5.89 -14.44
N LEU A 9 -6.62 -6.78 -15.34
CA LEU A 9 -5.81 -7.92 -15.80
C LEU A 9 -4.59 -7.47 -16.59
N ALA A 10 -4.71 -6.45 -17.44
CA ALA A 10 -3.59 -5.87 -18.17
C ALA A 10 -2.56 -5.25 -17.20
N GLY A 11 -3.00 -4.44 -16.25
CA GLY A 11 -2.12 -3.86 -15.22
C GLY A 11 -1.45 -4.93 -14.35
N ALA A 12 -2.19 -5.95 -13.92
CA ALA A 12 -1.67 -7.08 -13.16
C ALA A 12 -0.60 -7.86 -13.95
N LEU A 13 -0.83 -8.08 -15.24
CA LEU A 13 0.12 -8.74 -16.14
C LEU A 13 1.40 -7.91 -16.28
N ILE A 14 1.29 -6.59 -16.47
CA ILE A 14 2.45 -5.69 -16.54
C ILE A 14 3.28 -5.76 -15.24
N ILE A 15 2.64 -5.67 -14.07
CA ILE A 15 3.33 -5.78 -12.77
C ILE A 15 3.99 -7.16 -12.61
N THR A 16 3.29 -8.22 -12.99
CA THR A 16 3.82 -9.60 -12.88
C THR A 16 5.03 -9.78 -13.78
N ILE A 17 4.96 -9.36 -15.04
CA ILE A 17 6.08 -9.41 -15.99
C ILE A 17 7.25 -8.57 -15.47
N THR A 18 6.97 -7.34 -15.01
CA THR A 18 7.98 -6.46 -14.42
C THR A 18 8.68 -7.15 -13.25
N GLY A 19 7.92 -7.80 -12.35
CA GLY A 19 8.48 -8.54 -11.23
C GLY A 19 9.32 -9.74 -11.63
N VAL A 20 8.90 -10.52 -12.63
CA VAL A 20 9.72 -11.63 -13.15
C VAL A 20 11.04 -11.14 -13.72
N PHE A 21 11.04 -10.01 -14.43
CA PHE A 21 12.28 -9.41 -14.93
C PHE A 21 13.12 -8.80 -13.81
N ASP A 22 12.47 -8.19 -12.82
CA ASP A 22 13.13 -7.59 -11.67
C ASP A 22 13.85 -8.61 -10.81
N ASP A 23 13.17 -9.71 -10.46
CA ASP A 23 13.73 -10.78 -9.66
C ASP A 23 14.88 -11.51 -10.40
N LYS A 24 14.99 -11.37 -11.73
CA LYS A 24 16.07 -11.93 -12.55
C LYS A 24 17.23 -10.96 -12.82
N LYS A 25 16.94 -9.68 -13.01
CA LYS A 25 17.89 -8.69 -13.55
C LYS A 25 18.13 -7.48 -12.66
N ASP A 26 17.46 -7.39 -11.50
CA ASP A 26 17.50 -6.26 -10.57
C ASP A 26 17.31 -4.91 -11.31
N LEU A 27 16.08 -4.67 -11.78
CA LEU A 27 15.78 -3.50 -12.59
C LEU A 27 15.95 -2.21 -11.78
N SER A 28 16.31 -1.12 -12.47
CA SER A 28 16.44 0.18 -11.81
C SER A 28 15.11 0.60 -11.15
N PRO A 29 15.15 1.26 -9.98
CA PRO A 29 13.94 1.77 -9.31
C PRO A 29 13.09 2.70 -10.19
N TYR A 30 13.71 3.45 -11.10
CA TYR A 30 13.00 4.33 -12.03
C TYR A 30 12.23 3.54 -13.10
N LEU A 31 12.79 2.44 -13.60
CA LEU A 31 12.09 1.57 -14.54
C LEU A 31 10.92 0.86 -13.87
N ARG A 32 11.10 0.37 -12.63
CA ARG A 32 10.02 -0.17 -11.79
C ARG A 32 8.88 0.84 -11.64
N LEU A 33 9.22 2.11 -11.36
CA LEU A 33 8.25 3.18 -11.22
C LEU A 33 7.50 3.47 -12.54
N GLY A 34 8.22 3.59 -13.65
CA GLY A 34 7.63 3.84 -14.97
C GLY A 34 6.67 2.72 -15.42
N LEU A 35 7.08 1.45 -15.23
CA LEU A 35 6.23 0.29 -15.51
C LEU A 35 5.03 0.21 -14.54
N GLY A 36 5.20 0.65 -13.30
CA GLY A 36 4.10 0.83 -12.34
C GLY A 36 3.06 1.84 -12.84
N PHE A 37 3.49 3.00 -13.33
CA PHE A 37 2.60 3.99 -13.94
C PHE A 37 1.92 3.47 -15.20
N LEU A 38 2.61 2.66 -16.01
CA LEU A 38 2.02 2.02 -17.18
C LEU A 38 0.93 1.02 -16.78
N ALA A 39 1.15 0.22 -15.73
CA ALA A 39 0.14 -0.68 -15.17
C ALA A 39 -1.06 0.08 -14.58
N ALA A 40 -0.81 1.15 -13.82
CA ALA A 40 -1.87 2.01 -13.30
C ALA A 40 -2.66 2.71 -14.43
N GLY A 41 -1.98 3.11 -15.51
CA GLY A 41 -2.57 3.70 -16.70
C GLY A 41 -3.56 2.74 -17.39
N ALA A 42 -3.27 1.44 -17.43
CA ALA A 42 -4.20 0.44 -17.97
C ALA A 42 -5.51 0.37 -17.16
N VAL A 43 -5.44 0.51 -15.84
CA VAL A 43 -6.60 0.57 -14.93
C VAL A 43 -7.39 1.86 -15.16
N VAL A 44 -6.71 3.01 -15.15
CA VAL A 44 -7.36 4.33 -15.33
C VAL A 44 -8.00 4.46 -16.72
N ALA A 45 -7.32 4.00 -17.77
CA ALA A 45 -7.85 4.01 -19.15
C ALA A 45 -9.10 3.13 -19.34
N SER A 46 -9.32 2.14 -18.47
CA SER A 46 -10.56 1.35 -18.45
C SER A 46 -11.76 2.12 -17.89
N GLY A 47 -11.52 3.28 -17.27
CA GLY A 47 -12.52 4.11 -16.60
C GLY A 47 -12.67 3.81 -15.11
N ILE A 48 -11.71 3.09 -14.49
CA ILE A 48 -11.64 2.97 -13.04
C ILE A 48 -10.95 4.22 -12.51
N GLY A 49 -11.69 5.05 -11.78
CA GLY A 49 -11.19 6.30 -11.21
C GLY A 49 -11.99 6.75 -10.00
N ILE A 50 -11.58 7.85 -9.39
CA ILE A 50 -12.17 8.38 -8.16
C ILE A 50 -12.96 9.63 -8.48
N GLY A 51 -14.29 9.52 -8.58
CA GLY A 51 -15.15 10.68 -8.89
C GLY A 51 -15.15 11.75 -7.79
N PHE A 52 -14.95 11.35 -6.53
CA PHE A 52 -14.90 12.28 -5.39
C PHE A 52 -14.11 11.70 -4.22
N ILE A 53 -13.70 12.52 -3.26
CA ILE A 53 -13.15 12.04 -1.98
C ILE A 53 -14.03 12.55 -0.85
N THR A 54 -14.35 11.70 0.12
CA THR A 54 -15.08 12.14 1.32
C THR A 54 -14.19 13.02 2.17
N ASN A 55 -14.60 14.27 2.41
CA ASN A 55 -13.90 15.14 3.34
C ASN A 55 -14.27 14.72 4.78
N PRO A 56 -13.30 14.48 5.67
CA PRO A 56 -13.57 14.05 7.04
C PRO A 56 -14.32 15.09 7.90
N PHE A 57 -14.29 16.38 7.52
CA PHE A 57 -14.92 17.45 8.30
C PHE A 57 -16.23 17.94 7.70
N ASN A 58 -16.34 18.01 6.37
CA ASN A 58 -17.60 18.39 5.71
C ASN A 58 -17.65 18.02 4.22
N GLY A 59 -18.69 17.28 3.81
CA GLY A 59 -19.04 17.05 2.41
C GLY A 59 -18.12 16.10 1.63
N THR A 60 -18.15 16.26 0.30
CA THR A 60 -17.30 15.53 -0.64
C THR A 60 -16.52 16.51 -1.49
N ILE A 61 -15.26 16.18 -1.78
CA ILE A 61 -14.41 16.91 -2.71
C ILE A 61 -14.59 16.25 -4.07
N ALA A 62 -15.29 16.94 -4.98
CA ALA A 62 -15.48 16.51 -6.35
C ALA A 62 -14.14 16.54 -7.11
N LEU A 63 -13.71 15.40 -7.64
CA LEU A 63 -12.48 15.27 -8.46
C LEU A 63 -12.79 15.19 -9.96
N ASP A 64 -14.06 15.18 -10.32
CA ASP A 64 -14.59 15.11 -11.68
C ASP A 64 -14.78 16.50 -12.33
N SER A 65 -14.49 17.57 -11.61
CA SER A 65 -14.69 18.96 -12.04
C SER A 65 -13.89 19.33 -13.30
N LEU A 66 -12.65 18.85 -13.42
CA LEU A 66 -11.81 19.09 -14.60
C LEU A 66 -11.89 17.90 -15.56
N ARG A 67 -12.87 17.96 -16.48
CA ARG A 67 -13.13 16.92 -17.48
C ARG A 67 -12.70 17.38 -18.87
N ILE A 68 -11.76 16.67 -19.48
CA ILE A 68 -11.37 16.88 -20.87
C ILE A 68 -12.01 15.76 -21.70
N SER A 69 -13.00 16.12 -22.51
CA SER A 69 -13.68 15.19 -23.41
C SER A 69 -13.08 15.25 -24.80
N PHE A 70 -12.83 14.10 -25.41
CA PHE A 70 -12.33 13.97 -26.77
C PHE A 70 -12.85 12.68 -27.40
N GLU A 71 -12.91 12.64 -28.72
CA GLU A 71 -13.28 11.44 -29.45
C GLU A 71 -12.02 10.67 -29.84
N LEU A 72 -11.98 9.39 -29.49
CA LEU A 72 -10.89 8.50 -29.88
C LEU A 72 -11.50 7.21 -30.44
N PHE A 73 -11.10 6.85 -31.66
CA PHE A 73 -11.65 5.70 -32.39
C PHE A 73 -13.19 5.75 -32.53
N GLY A 74 -13.75 6.94 -32.74
CA GLY A 74 -15.20 7.13 -32.89
C GLY A 74 -16.01 6.92 -31.61
N GLN A 75 -15.36 6.88 -30.45
CA GLN A 75 -16.00 6.74 -29.15
C GLN A 75 -15.69 7.97 -28.28
N PRO A 76 -16.70 8.58 -27.61
CA PRO A 76 -16.46 9.68 -26.68
C PRO A 76 -15.68 9.16 -25.47
N ARG A 77 -14.51 9.73 -25.25
CA ARG A 77 -13.66 9.48 -24.07
C ARG A 77 -13.59 10.75 -23.25
N SER A 78 -13.45 10.60 -21.95
CA SER A 78 -13.21 11.73 -21.07
C SER A 78 -12.17 11.40 -20.03
N ILE A 79 -11.20 12.29 -19.89
CA ILE A 79 -10.17 12.27 -18.85
C ILE A 79 -10.66 13.16 -17.71
N LEU A 80 -10.67 12.61 -16.50
CA LEU A 80 -11.02 13.32 -15.27
C LEU A 80 -9.69 13.67 -14.61
N VAL A 81 -9.09 14.81 -15.00
CA VAL A 81 -7.66 15.07 -14.80
C VAL A 81 -7.23 14.87 -13.34
N LEU A 82 -7.97 15.43 -12.39
CA LEU A 82 -7.64 15.31 -10.96
C LEU A 82 -7.87 13.89 -10.43
N ALA A 83 -8.98 13.25 -10.79
CA ALA A 83 -9.31 11.89 -10.41
C ALA A 83 -8.29 10.87 -10.95
N ASP A 84 -7.90 11.02 -12.20
CA ASP A 84 -7.00 10.12 -12.92
C ASP A 84 -5.57 10.26 -12.38
N ILE A 85 -5.09 11.49 -12.15
CA ILE A 85 -3.81 11.73 -11.48
C ILE A 85 -3.80 11.08 -10.10
N PHE A 86 -4.85 11.32 -9.30
CA PHE A 86 -4.93 10.72 -7.97
C PHE A 86 -4.90 9.19 -8.05
N ALA A 87 -5.70 8.59 -8.95
CA ALA A 87 -5.75 7.14 -9.12
C ALA A 87 -4.39 6.55 -9.53
N LEU A 88 -3.67 7.19 -10.45
CA LEU A 88 -2.32 6.79 -10.86
C LEU A 88 -1.35 6.77 -9.66
N PHE A 89 -1.27 7.88 -8.92
CA PHE A 89 -0.39 7.98 -7.77
C PHE A 89 -0.81 7.07 -6.62
N TRP A 90 -2.10 6.86 -6.42
CA TRP A 90 -2.63 5.92 -5.43
C TRP A 90 -2.22 4.49 -5.75
N ILE A 91 -2.43 4.04 -6.99
CA ILE A 91 -2.08 2.68 -7.43
C ILE A 91 -0.57 2.45 -7.35
N VAL A 92 0.23 3.35 -7.92
CA VAL A 92 1.70 3.21 -7.92
C VAL A 92 2.25 3.36 -6.50
N GLY A 93 1.74 4.30 -5.73
CA GLY A 93 2.12 4.55 -4.35
C GLY A 93 1.87 3.31 -3.49
N LEU A 94 0.65 2.79 -3.48
CA LEU A 94 0.32 1.64 -2.64
C LEU A 94 1.04 0.36 -3.09
N SER A 95 1.25 0.18 -4.41
CA SER A 95 2.10 -0.90 -4.94
C SER A 95 3.50 -0.89 -4.32
N ASN A 96 4.14 0.28 -4.26
CA ASN A 96 5.46 0.43 -3.66
C ASN A 96 5.44 0.32 -2.13
N ILE A 97 4.47 0.97 -1.47
CA ILE A 97 4.31 0.95 -0.01
C ILE A 97 4.16 -0.49 0.49
N THR A 98 3.23 -1.24 -0.10
CA THR A 98 3.02 -2.64 0.26
C THR A 98 4.25 -3.49 -0.03
N ASN A 99 4.93 -3.24 -1.17
CA ASN A 99 6.18 -3.91 -1.50
C ASN A 99 7.33 -3.57 -0.53
N TRP A 100 7.38 -2.37 0.06
CA TRP A 100 8.37 -2.02 1.09
C TRP A 100 8.05 -2.59 2.47
N ALA A 101 6.77 -2.89 2.73
CA ALA A 101 6.32 -3.52 3.96
C ALA A 101 6.75 -5.00 4.10
N LYS A 102 7.39 -5.61 3.09
CA LYS A 102 7.84 -7.02 3.08
C LYS A 102 9.14 -7.27 3.86
N GLY A 103 9.28 -6.68 5.04
CA GLY A 103 10.51 -6.74 5.84
C GLY A 103 10.88 -8.15 6.32
N PHE A 104 9.88 -8.94 6.73
CA PHE A 104 10.07 -10.27 7.31
C PHE A 104 9.09 -11.31 6.77
N ASP A 105 9.48 -12.58 6.89
CA ASP A 105 8.72 -13.79 6.59
C ASP A 105 7.28 -13.71 7.14
N GLY A 106 6.30 -13.75 6.25
CA GLY A 106 4.87 -13.68 6.56
C GLY A 106 4.28 -12.27 6.71
N GLN A 107 5.11 -11.22 6.81
CA GLN A 107 4.62 -9.86 7.05
C GLN A 107 3.71 -9.37 5.91
N LEU A 108 4.20 -9.42 4.67
CA LEU A 108 3.44 -9.02 3.47
C LEU A 108 2.12 -9.81 3.32
N PRO A 109 2.12 -11.15 3.19
CA PRO A 109 0.88 -11.89 2.95
C PRO A 109 -0.15 -11.71 4.06
N GLY A 110 0.25 -11.66 5.33
CA GLY A 110 -0.72 -11.47 6.41
C GLY A 110 -1.37 -10.08 6.40
N ILE A 111 -0.62 -9.01 6.13
CA ILE A 111 -1.20 -7.66 5.95
C ILE A 111 -2.19 -7.65 4.78
N VAL A 112 -1.83 -8.27 3.66
CA VAL A 112 -2.65 -8.28 2.43
C VAL A 112 -3.94 -9.09 2.62
N VAL A 113 -3.87 -10.25 3.29
CA VAL A 113 -5.04 -11.06 3.63
C VAL A 113 -6.00 -10.26 4.51
N ILE A 114 -5.51 -9.69 5.60
CA ILE A 114 -6.36 -8.93 6.52
C ILE A 114 -6.97 -7.70 5.81
N ALA A 115 -6.19 -7.01 4.99
CA ALA A 115 -6.66 -5.84 4.29
C ALA A 115 -7.73 -6.15 3.24
N SER A 116 -7.49 -7.19 2.42
CA SER A 116 -8.46 -7.64 1.42
C SER A 116 -9.73 -8.21 2.06
N ILE A 117 -9.63 -8.96 3.16
CA ILE A 117 -10.82 -9.38 3.95
C ILE A 117 -11.58 -8.18 4.47
N THR A 118 -10.91 -7.17 5.00
CA THR A 118 -11.58 -5.96 5.51
C THR A 118 -12.36 -5.24 4.40
N ILE A 119 -11.76 -5.10 3.23
CA ILE A 119 -12.43 -4.50 2.06
C ILE A 119 -13.60 -5.37 1.57
N CYS A 120 -13.43 -6.70 1.58
CA CYS A 120 -14.49 -7.66 1.25
C CYS A 120 -15.69 -7.50 2.19
N LEU A 121 -15.45 -7.51 3.51
CA LEU A 121 -16.48 -7.32 4.54
C LEU A 121 -17.18 -5.97 4.41
N LEU A 122 -16.43 -4.89 4.14
CA LEU A 122 -17.02 -3.58 3.89
C LEU A 122 -17.93 -3.60 2.66
N SER A 123 -17.50 -4.26 1.58
CA SER A 123 -18.26 -4.36 0.33
C SER A 123 -19.54 -5.19 0.52
N LEU A 124 -19.48 -6.25 1.33
CA LEU A 124 -20.64 -7.09 1.66
C LEU A 124 -21.75 -6.33 2.41
N ARG A 125 -21.42 -5.27 3.16
CA ARG A 125 -22.44 -4.40 3.80
C ARG A 125 -23.33 -3.68 2.79
N PHE A 126 -22.82 -3.49 1.57
CA PHE A 126 -23.53 -2.88 0.47
C PHE A 126 -23.89 -3.91 -0.62
N SER A 127 -24.01 -5.21 -0.26
CA SER A 127 -24.29 -6.31 -1.20
C SER A 127 -25.62 -6.19 -1.95
N ALA A 128 -26.56 -5.36 -1.46
CA ALA A 128 -27.78 -5.01 -2.17
C ALA A 128 -27.50 -4.21 -3.46
N ASP A 129 -26.38 -3.48 -3.51
CA ASP A 129 -25.90 -2.81 -4.72
C ASP A 129 -25.07 -3.80 -5.56
N ILE A 130 -25.60 -4.12 -6.75
CA ILE A 130 -25.00 -5.10 -7.65
C ILE A 130 -23.59 -4.71 -8.10
N THR A 131 -23.27 -3.41 -8.09
CA THR A 131 -21.95 -2.88 -8.48
C THR A 131 -20.84 -3.23 -7.48
N GLN A 132 -21.19 -3.70 -6.27
CA GLN A 132 -20.24 -4.08 -5.23
C GLN A 132 -19.72 -5.51 -5.37
N TRP A 133 -20.45 -6.40 -6.06
CA TRP A 133 -20.08 -7.80 -6.21
C TRP A 133 -18.73 -8.05 -6.89
N PRO A 134 -18.35 -7.31 -7.95
CA PRO A 134 -17.00 -7.43 -8.52
C PRO A 134 -15.90 -7.16 -7.49
N VAL A 135 -16.10 -6.19 -6.58
CA VAL A 135 -15.14 -5.86 -5.51
C VAL A 135 -15.09 -6.97 -4.47
N VAL A 136 -16.25 -7.52 -4.07
CA VAL A 136 -16.33 -8.65 -3.13
C VAL A 136 -15.57 -9.85 -3.68
N ILE A 137 -15.84 -10.24 -4.93
CA ILE A 137 -15.22 -11.40 -5.58
C ILE A 137 -13.72 -11.18 -5.71
N LEU A 138 -13.29 -10.02 -6.23
CA LEU A 138 -11.86 -9.73 -6.40
C LEU A 138 -11.12 -9.68 -5.05
N ALA A 139 -11.73 -9.09 -4.02
CA ALA A 139 -11.15 -9.06 -2.68
C ALA A 139 -11.03 -10.47 -2.06
N ALA A 140 -12.03 -11.34 -2.27
CA ALA A 140 -11.99 -12.73 -1.83
C ALA A 140 -10.90 -13.53 -2.58
N ILE A 141 -10.72 -13.31 -3.88
CA ILE A 141 -9.66 -13.93 -4.68
C ILE A 141 -8.28 -13.49 -4.17
N VAL A 142 -8.07 -12.18 -3.96
CA VAL A 142 -6.80 -11.65 -3.43
C VAL A 142 -6.53 -12.23 -2.04
N SER A 143 -7.52 -12.20 -1.14
CA SER A 143 -7.40 -12.82 0.18
C SER A 143 -7.04 -14.30 0.07
N GLY A 144 -7.75 -15.07 -0.75
CA GLY A 144 -7.51 -16.50 -0.92
C GLY A 144 -6.11 -16.80 -1.47
N ALA A 145 -5.64 -16.04 -2.46
CA ALA A 145 -4.32 -16.21 -3.05
C ALA A 145 -3.20 -15.95 -2.02
N TYR A 146 -3.26 -14.84 -1.28
CA TYR A 146 -2.24 -14.52 -0.27
C TYR A 146 -2.38 -15.39 0.99
N LEU A 147 -3.58 -15.86 1.32
CA LEU A 147 -3.78 -16.83 2.41
C LEU A 147 -3.21 -18.21 2.03
N GLY A 148 -3.36 -18.64 0.78
CA GLY A 148 -2.72 -19.85 0.26
C GLY A 148 -1.20 -19.74 0.21
N PHE A 149 -0.66 -18.54 -0.08
CA PHE A 149 0.77 -18.26 -0.05
C PHE A 149 1.34 -18.17 1.38
N LEU A 150 0.53 -17.73 2.35
CA LEU A 150 0.98 -17.43 3.71
C LEU A 150 1.71 -18.58 4.43
N PRO A 151 1.23 -19.84 4.44
CA PRO A 151 1.95 -20.96 5.06
C PRO A 151 3.35 -21.22 4.50
N PHE A 152 3.59 -20.87 3.23
CA PHE A 152 4.87 -21.05 2.57
C PHE A 152 5.83 -19.88 2.81
N ASN A 153 5.29 -18.70 3.11
CA ASN A 153 6.08 -17.51 3.40
C ASN A 153 6.28 -17.24 4.89
N PHE A 154 5.42 -17.79 5.76
CA PHE A 154 5.51 -17.58 7.20
C PHE A 154 6.80 -18.19 7.79
N PHE A 155 7.34 -17.54 8.81
CA PHE A 155 8.64 -17.90 9.38
C PHE A 155 8.70 -19.36 9.86
N PRO A 156 9.72 -20.14 9.45
CA PRO A 156 10.79 -19.81 8.50
C PRO A 156 10.32 -19.91 7.03
N GLN A 157 10.56 -18.87 6.23
CA GLN A 157 10.06 -18.82 4.85
C GLN A 157 10.65 -19.93 3.97
N LYS A 158 9.78 -20.53 3.14
CA LYS A 158 10.14 -21.48 2.08
C LYS A 158 10.05 -20.86 0.69
N ILE A 159 9.10 -19.94 0.50
CA ILE A 159 8.88 -19.22 -0.75
C ILE A 159 8.88 -17.71 -0.46
N MET A 160 9.69 -16.97 -1.22
CA MET A 160 9.77 -15.51 -1.16
C MET A 160 8.81 -14.88 -2.17
N PRO A 161 8.13 -13.76 -1.87
CA PRO A 161 7.19 -13.12 -2.79
C PRO A 161 7.84 -12.43 -4.00
N GLY A 162 9.16 -12.18 -3.96
CA GLY A 162 9.86 -11.38 -4.97
C GLY A 162 9.38 -9.92 -5.02
N TYR A 163 9.78 -9.18 -6.04
CA TYR A 163 9.19 -7.87 -6.38
C TYR A 163 7.78 -8.05 -6.92
N GLY A 164 7.57 -9.05 -7.80
CA GLY A 164 6.28 -9.28 -8.46
C GLY A 164 5.13 -9.48 -7.48
N GLY A 165 5.29 -10.38 -6.50
CA GLY A 165 4.25 -10.61 -5.49
C GLY A 165 4.02 -9.41 -4.57
N GLY A 166 5.08 -8.69 -4.18
CA GLY A 166 4.94 -7.51 -3.33
C GLY A 166 4.22 -6.34 -4.02
N ALA A 167 4.63 -6.02 -5.24
CA ALA A 167 4.04 -4.95 -6.03
C ALA A 167 2.61 -5.28 -6.47
N LEU A 168 2.36 -6.53 -6.88
CA LEU A 168 1.01 -6.98 -7.28
C LEU A 168 0.03 -6.92 -6.10
N ALA A 169 0.48 -7.23 -4.88
CA ALA A 169 -0.34 -7.11 -3.68
C ALA A 169 -0.85 -5.68 -3.50
N GLY A 170 0.06 -4.70 -3.50
CA GLY A 170 -0.30 -3.29 -3.32
C GLY A 170 -1.13 -2.74 -4.48
N PHE A 171 -0.83 -3.17 -5.72
CA PHE A 171 -1.64 -2.85 -6.90
C PHE A 171 -3.09 -3.31 -6.71
N MET A 172 -3.31 -4.57 -6.32
CA MET A 172 -4.65 -5.11 -6.11
C MET A 172 -5.39 -4.42 -4.97
N LEU A 173 -4.73 -4.15 -3.84
CA LEU A 173 -5.33 -3.39 -2.73
C LEU A 173 -5.70 -1.96 -3.15
N ALA A 174 -4.92 -1.34 -4.03
CA ALA A 174 -5.21 -0.01 -4.55
C ALA A 174 -6.44 -0.02 -5.46
N VAL A 175 -6.49 -0.98 -6.39
CA VAL A 175 -7.63 -1.18 -7.28
C VAL A 175 -8.90 -1.44 -6.47
N LEU A 176 -8.85 -2.33 -5.48
CA LEU A 176 -9.98 -2.67 -4.61
C LEU A 176 -10.53 -1.46 -3.85
N THR A 177 -9.66 -0.53 -3.44
CA THR A 177 -10.04 0.68 -2.70
C THR A 177 -10.55 1.81 -3.60
N ILE A 178 -10.16 1.82 -4.88
CA ILE A 178 -10.65 2.78 -5.89
C ILE A 178 -11.96 2.33 -6.52
N LEU A 179 -12.15 1.03 -6.77
CA LEU A 179 -13.38 0.49 -7.38
C LEU A 179 -14.65 0.87 -6.61
N SER A 180 -14.52 1.25 -5.35
CA SER A 180 -15.55 1.97 -4.63
C SER A 180 -14.92 3.14 -3.91
N THR A 181 -15.15 4.33 -4.45
CA THR A 181 -14.69 5.65 -4.00
C THR A 181 -14.72 5.86 -2.48
N THR A 182 -15.71 5.28 -1.78
CA THR A 182 -15.88 5.40 -0.32
C THR A 182 -14.92 4.53 0.50
N LYS A 183 -14.18 3.62 -0.14
CA LYS A 183 -13.31 2.63 0.53
C LYS A 183 -11.85 3.08 0.63
N VAL A 184 -11.46 4.16 -0.04
CA VAL A 184 -10.11 4.75 0.07
C VAL A 184 -9.76 5.03 1.53
N GLY A 185 -10.66 5.69 2.28
CA GLY A 185 -10.45 5.97 3.71
C GLY A 185 -10.29 4.70 4.56
N THR A 186 -11.02 3.63 4.25
CA THR A 186 -10.85 2.33 4.90
C THR A 186 -9.47 1.74 4.57
N GLY A 187 -9.06 1.80 3.29
CA GLY A 187 -7.73 1.36 2.86
C GLY A 187 -6.59 2.09 3.58
N ILE A 188 -6.71 3.42 3.74
CA ILE A 188 -5.74 4.23 4.48
C ILE A 188 -5.64 3.75 5.93
N VAL A 189 -6.76 3.53 6.62
CA VAL A 189 -6.76 3.08 8.03
C VAL A 189 -6.14 1.70 8.17
N VAL A 190 -6.60 0.74 7.36
CA VAL A 190 -6.14 -0.66 7.41
C VAL A 190 -4.65 -0.78 7.12
N LEU A 191 -4.18 -0.06 6.11
CA LEU A 191 -2.78 -0.02 5.70
C LEU A 191 -2.03 1.13 6.38
N GLY A 192 -2.55 1.64 7.50
CA GLY A 192 -2.00 2.83 8.16
C GLY A 192 -0.54 2.64 8.55
N VAL A 193 -0.18 1.50 9.13
CA VAL A 193 1.22 1.20 9.52
C VAL A 193 2.19 1.28 8.33
N PRO A 194 2.02 0.51 7.24
CA PRO A 194 2.93 0.59 6.11
C PRO A 194 2.89 1.95 5.39
N ILE A 195 1.73 2.61 5.31
CA ILE A 195 1.62 3.95 4.71
C ILE A 195 2.43 4.97 5.50
N ILE A 196 2.26 5.02 6.83
CA ILE A 196 2.98 5.96 7.70
C ILE A 196 4.49 5.68 7.66
N ASP A 197 4.90 4.42 7.73
CA ASP A 197 6.31 4.02 7.66
C ASP A 197 6.95 4.44 6.32
N ALA A 198 6.23 4.25 5.21
CA ALA A 198 6.68 4.69 3.90
C ALA A 198 6.76 6.21 3.77
N ILE A 199 5.75 6.96 4.24
CA ILE A 199 5.78 8.43 4.25
C ILE A 199 6.95 8.94 5.07
N TYR A 200 7.17 8.39 6.27
CA TYR A 200 8.31 8.74 7.10
C TYR A 200 9.64 8.48 6.39
N SER A 201 9.78 7.32 5.76
CA SER A 201 10.98 6.94 5.00
C SER A 201 11.23 7.91 3.83
N ILE A 202 10.18 8.29 3.09
CA ILE A 202 10.25 9.28 2.00
C ILE A 202 10.71 10.64 2.53
N ILE A 203 10.08 11.16 3.59
CA ILE A 203 10.45 12.46 4.19
C ILE A 203 11.91 12.45 4.63
N ARG A 204 12.35 11.41 5.33
CA ARG A 204 13.74 11.27 5.78
C ARG A 204 14.72 11.22 4.61
N ARG A 205 14.40 10.50 3.54
CA ARG A 205 15.27 10.41 2.33
C ARG A 205 15.41 11.77 1.66
N ILE A 206 14.30 12.48 1.46
CA ILE A 206 14.31 13.82 0.87
C ILE A 206 15.10 14.79 1.75
N ALA A 207 14.89 14.77 3.06
CA ALA A 207 15.61 15.64 4.00
C ALA A 207 17.13 15.37 4.04
N SER A 208 17.56 14.17 3.64
CA SER A 208 18.98 13.79 3.53
C SER A 208 19.54 13.90 2.11
N GLY A 209 18.81 14.54 1.19
CA GLY A 209 19.23 14.73 -0.21
C GLY A 209 19.26 13.44 -1.04
N ARG A 210 18.63 12.36 -0.55
CA ARG A 210 18.56 11.06 -1.23
C ARG A 210 17.26 10.92 -2.01
N SER A 211 17.31 10.12 -3.06
CA SER A 211 16.12 9.87 -3.87
C SER A 211 15.09 9.01 -3.09
N PRO A 212 13.78 9.34 -3.16
CA PRO A 212 12.73 8.63 -2.43
C PRO A 212 12.57 7.15 -2.80
N VAL A 213 12.95 6.77 -4.02
CA VAL A 213 12.70 5.44 -4.59
C VAL A 213 13.76 4.40 -4.24
N TRP A 214 14.87 4.82 -3.62
CA TRP A 214 15.94 3.90 -3.22
C TRP A 214 15.65 3.24 -1.88
N GLY A 215 15.90 1.94 -1.77
CA GLY A 215 15.70 1.20 -0.52
C GLY A 215 16.69 1.61 0.58
N ASP A 216 16.25 1.57 1.83
CA ASP A 216 17.09 1.73 3.01
C ASP A 216 16.61 0.83 4.16
N ARG A 217 17.39 0.75 5.24
CA ARG A 217 17.06 -0.03 6.45
C ARG A 217 16.31 0.78 7.51
N GLY A 218 15.78 1.96 7.18
CA GLY A 218 15.19 2.84 8.19
C GLY A 218 13.69 2.62 8.42
N HIS A 219 13.14 1.50 7.97
CA HIS A 219 11.75 1.13 8.16
C HIS A 219 11.50 0.60 9.58
N LEU A 220 10.28 0.77 10.09
CA LEU A 220 9.89 0.39 11.46
C LEU A 220 10.24 -1.06 11.79
N HIS A 221 10.05 -1.98 10.85
CA HIS A 221 10.35 -3.40 11.06
C HIS A 221 11.84 -3.67 11.32
N HIS A 222 12.76 -2.95 10.67
CA HIS A 222 14.18 -3.00 10.99
C HIS A 222 14.47 -2.41 12.36
N GLY A 223 13.82 -1.29 12.72
CA GLY A 223 13.94 -0.72 14.07
C GLY A 223 13.53 -1.70 15.17
N LEU A 224 12.43 -2.44 14.98
CA LEU A 224 11.98 -3.46 15.94
C LEU A 224 12.98 -4.62 16.08
N LEU A 225 13.54 -5.10 14.96
CA LEU A 225 14.52 -6.20 14.98
C LEU A 225 15.87 -5.74 15.53
N ASP A 226 16.46 -4.71 14.92
CA ASP A 226 17.86 -4.34 15.13
C ASP A 226 18.06 -3.57 16.43
N LYS A 227 17.06 -2.80 16.87
CA LYS A 227 17.18 -1.91 18.06
C LYS A 227 16.47 -2.45 19.29
N LEU A 228 15.31 -3.11 19.12
CA LEU A 228 14.57 -3.70 20.25
C LEU A 228 14.80 -5.22 20.39
N GLY A 229 15.57 -5.83 19.50
CA GLY A 229 15.89 -7.26 19.55
C GLY A 229 14.69 -8.18 19.28
N TRP A 230 13.63 -7.69 18.61
CA TRP A 230 12.47 -8.52 18.33
C TRP A 230 12.78 -9.56 17.26
N GLY A 231 12.39 -10.83 17.48
CA GLY A 231 12.50 -11.85 16.44
C GLY A 231 11.61 -11.56 15.22
N LYS A 232 12.04 -11.99 14.03
CA LYS A 232 11.32 -11.82 12.74
C LYS A 232 9.84 -12.25 12.82
N ARG A 233 9.58 -13.43 13.40
CA ARG A 233 8.24 -13.97 13.61
C ARG A 233 7.36 -13.08 14.49
N LYS A 234 7.93 -12.55 15.58
CA LYS A 234 7.22 -11.64 16.50
C LYS A 234 6.83 -10.36 15.78
N THR A 235 7.73 -9.80 14.98
CA THR A 235 7.43 -8.60 14.20
C THR A 235 6.34 -8.85 13.16
N ALA A 236 6.38 -9.95 12.41
CA ALA A 236 5.33 -10.28 11.45
C ALA A 236 3.94 -10.37 12.12
N ILE A 237 3.82 -11.11 13.23
CA ILE A 237 2.56 -11.25 13.99
C ILE A 237 2.07 -9.91 14.54
N PHE A 238 2.98 -9.05 15.01
CA PHE A 238 2.64 -7.70 15.44
C PHE A 238 1.99 -6.89 14.33
N TYR A 239 2.56 -6.90 13.12
CA TYR A 239 1.97 -6.21 11.97
C TYR A 239 0.58 -6.77 11.64
N TRP A 240 0.38 -8.08 11.72
CA TRP A 240 -0.93 -8.70 11.51
C TRP A 240 -1.93 -8.24 12.57
N GLY A 241 -1.56 -8.29 13.85
CA GLY A 241 -2.42 -7.87 14.95
C GLY A 241 -2.85 -6.41 14.83
N VAL A 242 -1.92 -5.50 14.56
CA VAL A 242 -2.24 -4.07 14.37
C VAL A 242 -3.12 -3.87 13.13
N THR A 243 -2.81 -4.53 12.01
CA THR A 243 -3.62 -4.45 10.77
C THR A 243 -5.05 -4.97 11.02
N ALA A 244 -5.21 -6.06 11.79
CA ALA A 244 -6.52 -6.62 12.12
C ALA A 244 -7.34 -5.68 13.01
N ILE A 245 -6.72 -5.10 14.04
CA ILE A 245 -7.36 -4.09 14.91
C ILE A 245 -7.81 -2.89 14.07
N LEU A 246 -6.92 -2.35 13.24
CA LEU A 246 -7.22 -1.23 12.35
C LEU A 246 -8.32 -1.60 11.34
N GLY A 247 -8.37 -2.83 10.86
CA GLY A 247 -9.46 -3.31 9.99
C GLY A 247 -10.81 -3.35 10.66
N VAL A 248 -10.89 -3.88 11.89
CA VAL A 248 -12.13 -3.86 12.68
C VAL A 248 -12.57 -2.42 12.95
N LEU A 249 -11.66 -1.54 13.33
CA LEU A 249 -11.95 -0.12 13.52
C LEU A 249 -12.44 0.52 12.21
N ALA A 250 -11.74 0.32 11.09
CA ALA A 250 -12.09 0.92 9.81
C ALA A 250 -13.50 0.55 9.32
N LEU A 251 -14.01 -0.62 9.72
CA LEU A 251 -15.39 -1.04 9.44
C LEU A 251 -16.42 -0.33 10.31
N SER A 252 -16.09 0.07 11.53
CA SER A 252 -17.04 0.68 12.47
C SER A 252 -16.99 2.21 12.52
N LEU A 253 -15.90 2.80 12.05
CA LEU A 253 -15.68 4.24 12.13
C LEU A 253 -16.32 5.01 10.96
N ASN A 254 -16.79 6.22 11.25
CA ASN A 254 -17.17 7.20 10.22
C ASN A 254 -15.93 7.92 9.65
N SER A 255 -16.12 8.75 8.62
CA SER A 255 -15.01 9.43 7.93
C SER A 255 -14.14 10.30 8.85
N GLN A 256 -14.76 11.04 9.78
CA GLN A 256 -14.05 11.90 10.72
C GLN A 256 -13.22 11.09 11.72
N GLN A 257 -13.80 10.01 12.25
CA GLN A 257 -13.11 9.12 13.17
C GLN A 257 -11.94 8.39 12.49
N LYS A 258 -12.11 7.95 11.22
CA LYS A 258 -11.01 7.37 10.43
C LYS A 258 -9.84 8.35 10.31
N PHE A 259 -10.12 9.63 10.08
CA PHE A 259 -9.10 10.68 10.04
C PHE A 259 -8.38 10.80 11.38
N TYR A 260 -9.10 10.88 12.51
CA TYR A 260 -8.47 10.95 13.84
C TYR A 260 -7.66 9.69 14.16
N THR A 261 -8.13 8.50 13.79
CA THR A 261 -7.37 7.25 13.97
C THR A 261 -6.04 7.30 13.22
N ILE A 262 -6.04 7.78 11.98
CA ILE A 262 -4.80 7.88 11.20
C ILE A 262 -3.87 8.97 11.72
N ALA A 263 -4.41 10.11 12.15
CA ALA A 263 -3.60 11.17 12.77
C ALA A 263 -2.92 10.66 14.07
N MET A 264 -3.68 9.97 14.93
CA MET A 264 -3.14 9.36 16.15
C MET A 264 -2.07 8.31 15.82
N LEU A 265 -2.34 7.42 14.85
CA LEU A 265 -1.39 6.40 14.44
C LEU A 265 -0.11 7.00 13.86
N ALA A 266 -0.22 8.10 13.11
CA ALA A 266 0.92 8.83 12.56
C ALA A 266 1.80 9.43 13.66
N ILE A 267 1.19 10.01 14.70
CA ILE A 267 1.90 10.53 15.87
C ILE A 267 2.60 9.40 16.63
N LEU A 268 1.92 8.28 16.88
CA LEU A 268 2.48 7.15 17.62
C LEU A 268 3.65 6.50 16.87
N ILE A 269 3.46 6.12 15.60
CA ILE A 269 4.49 5.47 14.80
C ILE A 269 5.63 6.45 14.50
N GLY A 270 5.30 7.70 14.14
CA GLY A 270 6.30 8.74 13.91
C GLY A 270 7.15 9.00 15.16
N GLY A 271 6.52 9.08 16.34
CA GLY A 271 7.20 9.19 17.62
C GLY A 271 8.13 8.01 17.91
N ILE A 272 7.67 6.77 17.68
CA ILE A 272 8.49 5.56 17.82
C ILE A 272 9.70 5.61 16.86
N LEU A 273 9.48 5.97 15.59
CA LEU A 273 10.54 6.02 14.59
C LEU A 273 11.59 7.10 14.91
N LEU A 274 11.15 8.28 15.36
CA LEU A 274 12.04 9.35 15.82
C LEU A 274 12.83 8.92 17.06
N TRP A 275 12.17 8.31 18.05
CA TRP A 275 12.82 7.80 19.26
C TRP A 275 13.86 6.72 18.94
N LEU A 276 13.53 5.78 18.07
CA LEU A 276 14.46 4.76 17.60
C LEU A 276 15.67 5.38 16.89
N ASN A 277 15.49 6.42 16.08
CA ASN A 277 16.60 7.11 15.41
C ASN A 277 17.45 7.97 16.36
N PHE A 278 16.84 8.53 17.41
CA PHE A 278 17.57 9.21 18.47
C PHE A 278 18.50 8.25 19.22
N LEU A 279 18.02 7.05 19.59
CA LEU A 279 18.83 6.02 20.25
C LEU A 279 20.08 5.63 19.45
N SER A 280 19.99 5.54 18.12
CA SER A 280 21.17 5.24 17.29
C SER A 280 22.25 6.32 17.35
N THR A 281 21.85 7.59 17.45
CA THR A 281 22.81 8.69 17.52
C THR A 281 23.64 8.64 18.81
N PHE A 282 23.03 8.26 19.93
CA PHE A 282 23.73 8.09 21.21
C PHE A 282 24.65 6.87 21.24
N SER A 283 24.19 5.74 20.68
CA SER A 283 25.01 4.53 20.54
C SER A 283 26.29 4.80 19.76
N ASP A 284 26.22 5.48 18.60
CA ASP A 284 27.40 5.75 17.78
C ASP A 284 28.40 6.71 18.46
N GLN A 285 27.91 7.71 19.20
CA GLN A 285 28.76 8.65 19.95
C GLN A 285 29.51 7.97 21.11
N SER A 286 28.85 7.07 21.85
CA SER A 286 29.49 6.31 22.93
C SER A 286 30.59 5.35 22.42
N GLY A 287 30.39 4.75 21.23
CA GLY A 287 31.39 3.88 20.59
C GLY A 287 32.61 4.63 20.08
N GLN A 288 32.44 5.85 19.55
CA GLN A 288 33.57 6.70 19.12
C GLN A 288 34.37 7.25 20.30
N SER A 289 33.72 7.63 21.40
CA SER A 289 34.41 8.04 22.65
C SER A 289 35.33 6.95 23.17
N ASN A 290 34.88 5.68 23.16
CA ASN A 290 35.71 4.56 23.64
C ASN A 290 36.90 4.22 22.72
N ARG A 291 36.77 4.41 21.40
CA ARG A 291 37.88 4.21 20.45
C ARG A 291 38.91 5.33 20.47
N SER A 292 38.55 6.53 20.93
CA SER A 292 39.49 7.65 21.08
C SER A 292 40.36 7.58 22.34
N LYS A 293 40.05 6.65 23.27
CA LYS A 293 40.73 6.47 24.55
C LYS A 293 41.64 5.23 24.60
N THR A 294 41.80 4.53 23.47
CA THR A 294 42.72 3.40 23.27
C THR A 294 43.73 3.76 22.19
#